data_AF-A0A7X6XB24-F1
#
_entry.id   AF-A0A7X6XB24-F1
#
_cell.length_a   1.000
_cell.length_b   1.000
_cell.length_c   1.000
_cell.angle_alpha   90.00
_cell.angle_beta   90.00
_cell.angle_gamma   90.00
#
_symmetry.space_group_name_H-M   'P 1'
#
loop_
_entity.id
_entity.type
_entity.pdbx_description
1 polymer ?
#
loop_
_entity_poly.entity_id
_entity_poly.type
_entity_poly.pdbx_seq_one_letter_code
_entity_poly.pdbx_strand_id
1 'polypeptide(L)'
;MIENKNSVFSIKIEKYLLNEKICNSSDIFALLQDNNLLNIINKLNNDTIYVDSLIIHKKKTITKIENFIYNIDQYICFLKDIFKINQLEIRYILHLTIYSNIKLFTKELYFYDDKEFYISQFKNILLNKYKKNVKLMSLYIDDLTIYNFNELVSIVNGLKRPYVLFENINKDNINYYKYLWEK
;
A
#
# COMPACT_ATOMS: atom_id res chain seq x y z
N MET A 1 -3.26 -35.94 -6.53
CA MET A 1 -2.62 -34.74 -7.12
C MET A 1 -3.36 -33.53 -6.62
N ILE A 2 -2.77 -32.80 -5.66
CA ILE A 2 -3.27 -31.48 -5.29
C ILE A 2 -2.78 -30.57 -6.41
N GLU A 3 -3.69 -30.13 -7.28
CA GLU A 3 -3.38 -29.03 -8.19
C GLU A 3 -2.93 -27.85 -7.33
N ASN A 4 -1.67 -27.48 -7.52
CA ASN A 4 -1.07 -26.31 -6.90
C ASN A 4 -1.89 -25.10 -7.35
N LYS A 5 -2.81 -24.60 -6.52
CA LYS A 5 -3.56 -23.35 -6.80
C LYS A 5 -2.65 -22.13 -6.99
N ASN A 6 -1.36 -22.27 -6.67
CA ASN A 6 -0.30 -21.30 -6.96
C ASN A 6 0.14 -21.27 -8.44
N SER A 7 -0.26 -22.23 -9.30
CA SER A 7 0.14 -22.27 -10.71
C SER A 7 -0.68 -21.34 -11.63
N VAL A 8 -1.74 -20.73 -11.10
CA VAL A 8 -2.47 -19.64 -11.76
C VAL A 8 -2.00 -18.28 -11.23
N PHE A 9 -0.71 -18.17 -10.89
CA PHE A 9 -0.02 -16.88 -11.02
C PHE A 9 -0.04 -16.56 -12.52
N SER A 10 -1.13 -15.93 -12.96
CA SER A 10 -1.43 -15.86 -14.38
C SER A 10 -0.28 -15.16 -15.11
N ILE A 11 0.21 -15.77 -16.19
CA ILE A 11 1.17 -15.24 -17.18
C ILE A 11 0.87 -13.76 -17.54
N LYS A 12 -0.38 -13.35 -17.35
CA LYS A 12 -0.91 -12.00 -17.52
C LYS A 12 -0.30 -10.95 -16.57
N ILE A 13 -0.03 -11.27 -15.29
CA ILE A 13 0.51 -10.31 -14.31
C ILE A 13 2.00 -10.07 -14.54
N GLU A 14 2.76 -11.13 -14.84
CA GLU A 14 4.20 -11.04 -15.08
C GLU A 14 4.54 -10.05 -16.19
N LYS A 15 3.76 -10.04 -17.28
CA LYS A 15 3.90 -9.06 -18.36
C LYS A 15 3.87 -7.61 -17.87
N TYR A 16 3.01 -7.30 -16.89
CA TYR A 16 2.91 -5.95 -16.35
C TYR A 16 4.04 -5.65 -15.37
N LEU A 17 4.49 -6.63 -14.59
CA LEU A 17 5.62 -6.47 -13.67
C LEU A 17 6.95 -6.29 -14.40
N LEU A 18 7.07 -6.82 -15.62
CA LEU A 18 8.23 -6.64 -16.50
C LEU A 18 8.18 -5.35 -17.34
N ASN A 19 7.16 -4.51 -17.16
CA ASN A 19 7.07 -3.22 -17.85
C ASN A 19 8.17 -2.28 -17.33
N GLU A 20 8.92 -1.66 -18.24
CA GLU A 20 10.03 -0.73 -17.93
C GLU A 20 9.62 0.45 -17.03
N LYS A 21 8.33 0.76 -16.96
CA LYS A 21 7.79 1.85 -16.12
C LYS A 21 7.51 1.44 -14.68
N ILE A 22 7.60 0.16 -14.34
CA ILE A 22 7.38 -0.35 -12.98
C ILE A 22 8.74 -0.41 -12.28
N CYS A 23 8.91 0.41 -11.24
CA CYS A 23 10.17 0.50 -10.51
C CYS A 23 10.24 -0.49 -9.34
N ASN A 24 9.11 -1.00 -8.87
CA ASN A 24 9.02 -1.79 -7.65
C ASN A 24 8.48 -3.21 -7.90
N SER A 25 8.80 -3.79 -9.05
CA SER A 25 8.26 -5.08 -9.51
C SER A 25 8.43 -6.21 -8.47
N SER A 26 9.58 -6.30 -7.79
CA SER A 26 9.81 -7.30 -6.74
C SER A 26 8.92 -7.10 -5.51
N ASP A 27 8.68 -5.84 -5.12
CA ASP A 27 7.87 -5.50 -3.95
C ASP A 27 6.40 -5.80 -4.24
N ILE A 28 5.94 -5.48 -5.46
CA ILE A 28 4.60 -5.81 -5.95
C ILE A 28 4.43 -7.32 -6.05
N PHE A 29 5.40 -8.05 -6.63
CA PHE A 29 5.33 -9.51 -6.74
C PHE A 29 5.16 -10.17 -5.37
N ALA A 30 5.95 -9.75 -4.38
CA ALA A 30 5.83 -10.25 -3.01
C ALA A 30 4.44 -9.95 -2.41
N LEU A 31 3.91 -8.75 -2.66
CA LEU A 31 2.58 -8.36 -2.21
C LEU A 31 1.47 -9.20 -2.87
N LEU A 32 1.62 -9.56 -4.14
CA LEU A 32 0.66 -10.38 -4.90
C LEU A 32 0.68 -11.87 -4.54
N GLN A 33 1.64 -12.32 -3.74
CA GLN A 33 1.57 -13.65 -3.11
C GLN A 33 0.46 -13.71 -2.04
N ASP A 34 -0.09 -12.58 -1.61
CA ASP A 34 -1.32 -12.55 -0.82
C ASP A 34 -2.55 -12.88 -1.69
N ASN A 35 -3.22 -13.98 -1.36
CA ASN A 35 -4.46 -14.44 -2.00
C ASN A 35 -5.52 -13.33 -2.13
N ASN A 36 -5.60 -12.40 -1.17
CA ASN A 36 -6.60 -11.34 -1.18
C ASN A 36 -6.39 -10.35 -2.32
N LEU A 37 -5.15 -9.91 -2.55
CA LEU A 37 -4.84 -8.99 -3.65
C LEU A 37 -4.94 -9.69 -4.99
N LEU A 38 -4.48 -10.92 -5.07
CA LEU A 38 -4.62 -11.75 -6.28
C LEU A 38 -6.10 -11.91 -6.66
N ASN A 39 -6.97 -12.18 -5.69
CA ASN A 39 -8.42 -12.27 -5.91
C ASN A 39 -9.03 -10.97 -6.42
N ILE A 40 -8.51 -9.81 -6.00
CA ILE A 40 -8.98 -8.50 -6.50
C ILE A 40 -8.57 -8.32 -7.95
N ILE A 41 -7.30 -8.58 -8.28
CA ILE A 41 -6.80 -8.50 -9.66
C ILE A 41 -7.59 -9.42 -10.59
N ASN A 42 -7.84 -10.66 -10.16
CA ASN A 42 -8.57 -11.64 -10.96
C ASN A 42 -10.04 -11.26 -11.21
N LYS A 43 -10.60 -10.37 -10.39
CA LYS A 43 -11.96 -9.82 -10.58
C LYS A 43 -11.99 -8.57 -11.46
N LEU A 44 -10.84 -7.95 -11.74
CA LEU A 44 -10.77 -6.83 -12.68
C LEU A 44 -11.03 -7.35 -14.10
N ASN A 45 -11.96 -6.71 -14.80
CA ASN A 45 -12.20 -6.99 -16.20
C ASN A 45 -11.06 -6.44 -17.09
N ASN A 46 -11.05 -6.85 -18.36
CA ASN A 46 -10.03 -6.43 -19.35
C ASN A 46 -10.29 -5.05 -19.94
N ASP A 47 -11.22 -4.29 -19.37
CA ASP A 47 -11.52 -2.95 -19.82
C ASP A 47 -10.29 -2.05 -19.73
N THR A 48 -10.33 -0.98 -20.50
CA THR A 48 -9.28 0.02 -20.55
C THR A 48 -9.73 1.33 -19.94
N ILE A 49 -8.79 2.06 -19.36
CA ILE A 49 -8.98 3.45 -18.97
C ILE A 49 -8.21 4.36 -19.93
N TYR A 50 -8.64 5.62 -20.00
CA TYR A 50 -7.97 6.65 -20.79
C TYR A 50 -6.79 7.25 -20.00
N VAL A 51 -5.77 7.70 -20.73
CA VAL A 51 -4.57 8.32 -20.18
C VAL A 51 -4.29 9.61 -20.95
N ASP A 52 -4.31 10.74 -20.24
CA ASP A 52 -4.00 12.07 -20.79
C ASP A 52 -2.49 12.36 -20.77
N SER A 53 -1.78 11.83 -19.77
CA SER A 53 -0.32 11.98 -19.59
C SER A 53 0.49 11.11 -20.57
N LEU A 54 0.28 11.33 -21.87
CA LEU A 54 0.90 10.58 -22.96
C LEU A 54 2.43 10.70 -22.99
N ILE A 55 2.99 11.79 -22.46
CA ILE A 55 4.45 11.96 -22.37
C ILE A 55 5.07 10.84 -21.52
N ILE A 56 4.36 10.43 -20.46
CA ILE A 56 4.88 9.47 -19.49
C ILE A 56 4.53 8.05 -19.94
N HIS A 57 3.25 7.81 -20.27
CA HIS A 57 2.80 6.46 -20.57
C HIS A 57 2.90 6.08 -22.06
N LYS A 58 3.05 7.04 -22.98
CA LYS A 58 3.18 6.82 -24.44
C LYS A 58 2.00 6.07 -25.10
N LYS A 59 0.91 5.79 -24.37
CA LYS A 59 -0.32 5.15 -24.86
C LYS A 59 -1.52 5.94 -24.35
N LYS A 60 -2.55 6.05 -25.19
CA LYS A 60 -3.83 6.71 -24.85
C LYS A 60 -4.72 5.89 -23.93
N THR A 61 -4.49 4.58 -23.86
CA THR A 61 -5.25 3.68 -23.03
C THR A 61 -4.35 2.62 -22.40
N ILE A 62 -4.74 2.20 -21.19
CA ILE A 62 -4.12 1.08 -20.47
C ILE A 62 -5.21 0.19 -19.89
N THR A 63 -4.91 -1.09 -19.66
CA THR A 63 -5.90 -1.99 -19.04
C THR A 63 -6.09 -1.65 -17.57
N LYS A 64 -7.24 -1.97 -16.98
CA LYS A 64 -7.46 -1.79 -15.54
C LYS A 64 -6.47 -2.56 -14.67
N ILE A 65 -5.98 -3.71 -15.14
CA ILE A 65 -4.95 -4.49 -14.44
C ILE A 65 -3.61 -3.76 -14.48
N GLU A 66 -3.23 -3.20 -15.63
CA GLU A 66 -2.03 -2.36 -15.75
C GLU A 66 -2.13 -1.15 -14.82
N ASN A 67 -3.27 -0.46 -14.81
CA ASN A 67 -3.51 0.68 -13.92
C ASN A 67 -3.43 0.30 -12.43
N PHE A 68 -4.00 -0.85 -12.06
CA PHE A 68 -3.95 -1.35 -10.69
C PHE A 68 -2.50 -1.58 -10.21
N ILE A 69 -1.71 -2.29 -11.02
CA ILE A 69 -0.29 -2.55 -10.73
C ILE A 69 0.48 -1.23 -10.67
N TYR A 70 0.19 -0.30 -11.58
CA TYR A 70 0.82 1.02 -11.61
C TYR A 70 0.51 1.83 -10.35
N ASN A 71 -0.75 1.86 -9.89
CA ASN A 71 -1.13 2.57 -8.68
C ASN A 71 -0.45 2.00 -7.43
N ILE A 72 -0.25 0.68 -7.36
CA ILE A 72 0.53 0.06 -6.27
C ILE A 72 1.99 0.50 -6.36
N ASP A 73 2.59 0.45 -7.56
CA ASP A 73 3.97 0.91 -7.79
C ASP A 73 4.18 2.35 -7.30
N GLN A 74 3.25 3.26 -7.65
CA GLN A 74 3.33 4.67 -7.24
C GLN A 74 3.13 4.85 -5.73
N TYR A 75 2.32 4.02 -5.08
CA TYR A 75 2.25 4.04 -3.61
C TYR A 75 3.55 3.56 -2.96
N ILE A 76 4.22 2.56 -3.53
CA ILE A 76 5.53 2.11 -3.03
C ILE A 76 6.57 3.21 -3.20
N CYS A 77 6.61 3.88 -4.36
CA CYS A 77 7.47 5.06 -4.57
C CYS A 77 7.19 6.12 -3.50
N PHE A 78 5.92 6.46 -3.27
CA PHE A 78 5.53 7.41 -2.23
C PHE A 78 6.03 7.02 -0.84
N LEU A 79 5.92 5.74 -0.45
CA LEU A 79 6.44 5.25 0.83
C LEU A 79 7.96 5.37 0.93
N LYS A 80 8.69 5.03 -0.15
CA LYS A 80 10.16 5.16 -0.22
C LYS A 80 10.63 6.61 -0.17
N ASP A 81 9.84 7.54 -0.71
CA ASP A 81 10.18 8.95 -0.70
C ASP A 81 10.05 9.58 0.69
N ILE A 82 9.06 9.16 1.48
CA ILE A 82 8.80 9.74 2.80
C ILE A 82 9.50 9.01 3.95
N PHE A 83 9.70 7.69 3.83
CA PHE A 83 10.28 6.87 4.90
C PHE A 83 11.75 6.56 4.65
N LYS A 84 12.59 6.98 5.59
CA LYS A 84 14.04 6.75 5.64
C LYS A 84 14.37 5.48 6.44
N ILE A 85 13.65 4.41 6.10
CA ILE A 85 13.74 3.11 6.78
C ILE A 85 14.08 2.03 5.76
N ASN A 86 14.38 0.81 6.21
CA ASN A 86 14.85 -0.22 5.28
C ASN A 86 13.71 -0.75 4.40
N GLN A 87 14.05 -1.35 3.25
CA GLN A 87 13.07 -1.82 2.27
C GLN A 87 12.14 -2.91 2.82
N LEU A 88 12.59 -3.76 3.75
CA LEU A 88 11.75 -4.80 4.35
C LEU A 88 10.65 -4.16 5.21
N GLU A 89 10.99 -3.11 5.97
CA GLU A 89 10.00 -2.36 6.75
C GLU A 89 9.00 -1.64 5.84
N ILE A 90 9.46 -1.06 4.73
CA ILE A 90 8.57 -0.44 3.73
C ILE A 90 7.60 -1.47 3.15
N ARG A 91 8.09 -2.66 2.76
CA ARG A 91 7.23 -3.76 2.28
C ARG A 91 6.20 -4.18 3.31
N TYR A 92 6.59 -4.22 4.58
CA TYR A 92 5.68 -4.62 5.64
C TYR A 92 4.60 -3.55 5.89
N ILE A 93 4.98 -2.28 5.95
CA ILE A 93 4.02 -1.16 6.05
C ILE A 93 3.08 -1.12 4.85
N LEU A 94 3.57 -1.34 3.63
CA LEU A 94 2.75 -1.47 2.42
C LEU A 94 1.65 -2.53 2.62
N HIS A 95 2.02 -3.73 3.05
CA HIS A 95 1.07 -4.83 3.26
C HIS A 95 0.02 -4.50 4.33
N LEU A 96 0.44 -3.84 5.42
CA LEU A 96 -0.45 -3.44 6.52
C LEU A 96 -1.43 -2.32 6.14
N THR A 97 -1.09 -1.50 5.15
CA THR A 97 -1.81 -0.24 4.87
C THR A 97 -2.64 -0.29 3.61
N ILE A 98 -2.26 -1.06 2.59
CA ILE A 98 -2.93 -1.08 1.28
C ILE A 98 -4.45 -1.35 1.37
N TYR A 99 -4.87 -2.21 2.29
CA TYR A 99 -6.29 -2.54 2.49
C TYR A 99 -7.11 -1.43 3.15
N SER A 100 -6.46 -0.39 3.69
CA SER A 100 -7.17 0.76 4.30
C SER A 100 -7.95 1.56 3.25
N ASN A 101 -7.52 1.51 1.98
CA ASN A 101 -8.30 2.05 0.87
C ASN A 101 -8.00 1.29 -0.44
N ILE A 102 -8.37 0.01 -0.48
CA ILE A 102 -8.12 -0.83 -1.66
C ILE A 102 -8.80 -0.30 -2.94
N LYS A 103 -9.91 0.43 -2.78
CA LYS A 103 -10.68 1.02 -3.88
C LYS A 103 -9.89 2.10 -4.65
N LEU A 104 -8.94 2.76 -4.00
CA LEU A 104 -8.06 3.73 -4.65
C LEU A 104 -7.27 3.08 -5.78
N PHE A 105 -6.73 1.89 -5.54
CA PHE A 105 -5.87 1.19 -6.48
C PHE A 105 -6.64 0.63 -7.68
N THR A 106 -7.92 0.30 -7.50
CA THR A 106 -8.82 -0.16 -8.57
C THR A 106 -9.53 0.98 -9.30
N LYS A 107 -9.26 2.25 -8.93
CA LYS A 107 -9.98 3.39 -9.50
C LYS A 107 -9.60 3.56 -10.97
N GLU A 108 -10.58 3.95 -11.79
CA GLU A 108 -10.39 4.21 -13.22
C GLU A 108 -9.83 5.62 -13.48
N LEU A 109 -8.82 6.01 -12.69
CA LEU A 109 -8.07 7.25 -12.84
C LEU A 109 -6.59 6.91 -12.95
N TYR A 110 -5.88 7.62 -13.82
CA TYR A 110 -4.44 7.41 -14.00
C TYR A 110 -3.63 8.30 -13.05
N PHE A 111 -2.60 7.75 -12.41
CA PHE A 111 -1.86 8.44 -11.35
C PHE A 111 -1.33 9.81 -11.78
N TYR A 112 -0.71 9.93 -12.96
CA TYR A 112 -0.12 11.20 -13.38
C TYR A 112 -1.14 12.24 -13.84
N ASP A 113 -2.32 11.79 -14.27
CA ASP A 113 -3.42 12.70 -14.62
C ASP A 113 -4.00 13.33 -13.34
N ASP A 114 -3.98 12.59 -12.22
CA ASP A 114 -4.59 12.98 -10.93
C ASP A 114 -3.57 12.95 -9.76
N LYS A 115 -2.33 13.39 -10.00
CA LYS A 115 -1.22 13.19 -9.05
C LYS A 115 -1.50 13.72 -7.65
N GLU A 116 -2.01 14.95 -7.54
CA GLU A 116 -2.30 15.56 -6.23
C GLU A 116 -3.37 14.80 -5.45
N PHE A 117 -4.40 14.33 -6.15
CA PHE A 117 -5.45 13.49 -5.57
C PHE A 117 -4.83 12.20 -5.02
N TYR A 118 -4.02 11.48 -5.80
CA TYR A 118 -3.39 10.25 -5.33
C TYR A 118 -2.47 10.46 -4.14
N ILE A 119 -1.61 11.49 -4.17
CA ILE A 119 -0.73 11.82 -3.04
C ILE A 119 -1.54 12.11 -1.77
N SER A 120 -2.64 12.86 -1.88
CA SER A 120 -3.56 13.10 -0.76
C SER A 120 -4.16 11.79 -0.22
N GLN A 121 -4.60 10.90 -1.12
CA GLN A 121 -5.15 9.61 -0.73
C GLN A 121 -4.12 8.67 -0.10
N PHE A 122 -2.86 8.67 -0.56
CA PHE A 122 -1.78 7.90 0.04
C PHE A 122 -1.47 8.36 1.47
N LYS A 123 -1.47 9.68 1.72
CA LYS A 123 -1.39 10.22 3.09
C LYS A 123 -2.54 9.72 3.97
N ASN A 124 -3.76 9.74 3.43
CA ASN A 124 -4.96 9.28 4.14
C ASN A 124 -4.91 7.79 4.46
N ILE A 125 -4.37 6.94 3.57
CA ILE A 125 -4.20 5.50 3.83
C ILE A 125 -3.37 5.28 5.09
N LEU A 126 -2.21 5.93 5.20
CA LEU A 126 -1.33 5.82 6.37
C LEU A 126 -2.00 6.38 7.63
N LEU A 127 -2.54 7.60 7.54
CA LEU A 127 -3.17 8.26 8.68
C LEU A 127 -4.39 7.49 9.20
N ASN A 128 -5.24 6.96 8.33
CA ASN A 128 -6.43 6.21 8.75
C ASN A 128 -6.04 4.93 9.47
N LYS A 129 -5.02 4.22 8.97
CA LYS A 129 -4.52 3.00 9.61
C LYS A 129 -3.93 3.31 11.00
N TYR A 130 -3.08 4.33 11.09
CA TYR A 130 -2.50 4.80 12.35
C TYR A 130 -3.57 5.28 13.34
N LYS A 131 -4.49 6.17 12.92
CA LYS A 131 -5.56 6.71 13.78
C LYS A 131 -6.49 5.63 14.30
N LYS A 132 -6.75 4.58 13.51
CA LYS A 132 -7.51 3.40 13.98
C LYS A 132 -6.80 2.72 15.15
N ASN A 133 -5.49 2.54 15.06
CA ASN A 133 -4.69 1.94 16.12
C ASN A 133 -4.62 2.85 17.36
N VAL A 134 -4.35 4.15 17.17
CA VAL A 134 -4.38 5.16 18.24
C VAL A 134 -5.70 5.14 19.00
N LYS A 135 -6.84 5.16 18.29
CA LYS A 135 -8.17 5.16 18.91
C LYS A 135 -8.41 3.92 19.78
N LEU A 136 -7.83 2.78 19.42
CA LEU A 136 -7.92 1.58 20.23
C LEU A 136 -6.97 1.66 21.44
N MET A 137 -5.73 2.11 21.22
CA MET A 137 -4.71 2.24 22.27
C MET A 137 -5.08 3.28 23.34
N SER A 138 -5.78 4.35 22.96
CA SER A 138 -6.22 5.41 23.88
C SER A 138 -7.25 4.93 24.91
N LEU A 139 -7.76 3.70 24.78
CA LEU A 139 -8.59 3.06 25.82
C LEU A 139 -7.73 2.44 26.94
N TYR A 140 -6.41 2.33 26.76
CA TYR A 140 -5.49 1.62 27.64
C TYR A 140 -4.22 2.40 28.01
N ILE A 141 -3.93 3.48 27.29
CA ILE A 141 -2.81 4.40 27.53
C ILE A 141 -3.39 5.81 27.65
N ASP A 142 -3.07 6.46 28.77
CA ASP A 142 -3.45 7.85 29.01
C ASP A 142 -2.57 8.80 28.17
N ASP A 143 -3.12 9.96 27.80
CA ASP A 143 -2.40 11.05 27.11
C ASP A 143 -1.75 10.70 25.76
N LEU A 144 -2.31 9.72 25.06
CA LEU A 144 -1.77 9.28 23.77
C LEU A 144 -1.94 10.35 22.68
N THR A 145 -0.81 10.85 22.16
CA THR A 145 -0.80 11.92 21.15
C THR A 145 -1.22 11.39 19.77
N ILE A 146 -2.13 12.10 19.11
CA ILE A 146 -2.50 11.85 17.71
C ILE A 146 -1.65 12.74 16.81
N TYR A 147 -0.72 12.12 16.09
CA TYR A 147 0.15 12.83 15.16
C TYR A 147 -0.56 13.19 13.85
N ASN A 148 -0.25 14.37 13.32
CA ASN A 148 -0.54 14.72 11.93
C ASN A 148 0.42 13.96 10.98
N PHE A 149 0.24 14.12 9.66
CA PHE A 149 1.01 13.35 8.68
C PHE A 149 2.53 13.59 8.80
N ASN A 150 2.98 14.84 8.92
CA ASN A 150 4.40 15.17 8.94
C ASN A 150 5.05 14.71 10.25
N GLU A 151 4.33 14.82 11.36
CA GLU A 151 4.75 14.29 12.66
C GLU A 151 4.86 12.76 12.60
N LEU A 152 3.84 12.07 12.07
CA LEU A 152 3.85 10.62 11.92
C LEU A 152 5.05 10.15 11.08
N VAL A 153 5.34 10.83 9.97
CA VAL A 153 6.52 10.52 9.14
C VAL A 153 7.82 10.69 9.93
N SER A 154 7.93 11.77 10.71
CA SER A 154 9.10 12.03 11.53
C SER A 154 9.30 10.95 12.60
N ILE A 155 8.20 10.52 13.26
CA ILE A 155 8.21 9.43 14.24
C ILE A 155 8.61 8.11 13.59
N VAL A 156 7.98 7.74 12.46
CA VAL A 156 8.33 6.52 11.70
C VAL A 156 9.81 6.47 11.38
N ASN A 157 10.40 7.59 10.95
CA ASN A 157 11.82 7.67 10.61
C ASN A 157 12.76 7.61 11.82
N GLY A 158 12.25 7.89 13.04
CA GLY A 158 13.03 7.81 14.28
C GLY A 158 12.88 6.50 15.04
N LEU A 159 11.87 5.70 14.73
CA LEU A 159 11.57 4.45 15.45
C LEU A 159 12.46 3.30 14.98
N LYS A 160 12.88 2.45 15.93
CA LYS A 160 13.55 1.18 15.63
C LYS A 160 12.62 0.14 15.00
N ARG A 161 11.31 0.26 15.23
CA ARG A 161 10.26 -0.65 14.72
C ARG A 161 9.04 0.14 14.25
N PRO A 162 9.16 0.86 13.13
CA PRO A 162 8.13 1.78 12.66
C PRO A 162 6.79 1.12 12.31
N TYR A 163 6.85 -0.14 11.83
CA TYR A 163 5.67 -0.88 11.40
C TYR A 163 4.64 -1.12 12.52
N VAL A 164 5.06 -1.08 13.79
CA VAL A 164 4.21 -1.24 14.98
C VAL A 164 3.06 -0.24 15.01
N LEU A 165 3.25 0.95 14.46
CA LEU A 165 2.20 1.97 14.35
C LEU A 165 1.08 1.57 13.38
N PHE A 166 1.35 0.62 12.48
CA PHE A 166 0.45 0.16 11.43
C PHE A 166 0.03 -1.30 11.59
N GLU A 167 0.41 -2.02 12.65
CA GLU A 167 -0.02 -3.41 12.82
C GLU A 167 -1.52 -3.53 13.13
N ASN A 168 -2.07 -4.74 13.04
CA ASN A 168 -3.45 -4.98 13.44
C ASN A 168 -3.51 -5.18 14.96
N ILE A 169 -3.92 -4.14 15.66
CA ILE A 169 -4.12 -4.17 17.11
C ILE A 169 -5.57 -4.58 17.41
N ASN A 170 -5.73 -5.50 18.37
CA ASN A 170 -7.01 -5.97 18.87
C ASN A 170 -6.90 -6.24 20.40
N LYS A 171 -7.98 -6.73 21.01
CA LYS A 171 -8.00 -7.01 22.46
C LYS A 171 -7.00 -8.08 22.88
N ASP A 172 -6.69 -9.03 22.01
CA ASP A 172 -5.85 -10.19 22.34
C ASP A 172 -4.36 -9.82 22.36
N ASN A 173 -3.95 -8.79 21.61
CA ASN A 173 -2.55 -8.36 21.51
C ASN A 173 -2.27 -6.97 22.09
N ILE A 174 -3.27 -6.32 22.70
CA ILE A 174 -3.18 -4.93 23.17
C ILE A 174 -2.02 -4.70 24.16
N ASN A 175 -1.79 -5.63 25.10
CA ASN A 175 -0.76 -5.49 26.12
C ASN A 175 0.65 -5.49 25.53
N TYR A 176 0.87 -6.29 24.47
CA TYR A 176 2.12 -6.30 23.73
C TYR A 176 2.38 -4.95 23.06
N TYR A 177 1.35 -4.39 22.40
CA TYR A 177 1.48 -3.09 21.74
C TYR A 177 1.58 -1.93 22.73
N LYS A 178 0.93 -2.02 23.89
CA LYS A 178 1.07 -1.03 24.96
C LYS A 178 2.53 -0.86 25.37
N TYR A 179 3.20 -1.98 25.66
CA TYR A 179 4.62 -1.98 25.98
C TYR A 179 5.51 -1.38 24.89
N LEU A 180 5.13 -1.56 23.61
CA LEU A 180 5.90 -1.01 22.49
C LEU A 180 5.66 0.47 22.24
N TRP A 181 4.49 1.00 22.59
CA TRP A 181 4.15 2.41 22.38
C TRP A 181 4.59 3.30 23.55
N GLU A 182 4.79 2.74 24.74
CA GLU A 182 5.32 3.45 25.91
C GLU A 182 6.87 3.59 25.90
N LYS A 183 7.56 3.00 24.91
CA LYS A 183 9.02 3.01 24.77
C LYS A 183 9.48 3.85 23.58
#